data_AF-A0A8K1B0M3-F1
#
_entry.id   AF-A0A8K1B0M3-F1
#
_cell.length_a   1.000
_cell.length_b   1.000
_cell.length_c   1.000
_cell.angle_alpha   90.00
_cell.angle_beta   90.00
_cell.angle_gamma   90.00
#
_symmetry.space_group_name_H-M   'P 1'
#
loop_
_entity.id
_entity.type
_entity.pdbx_description
1 polymer ?
#
loop_
_entity_poly.entity_id
_entity_poly.type
_entity_poly.pdbx_seq_one_letter_code
_entity_poly.pdbx_strand_id
1 'polypeptide(L)'
;MMFHRLVVDPLEQLKLIDVLQRLGVSYHFEHEIRSILENIYNTHHSGDHVCKKQSLYATALESRLLRQHGYKVPQETFKSFTNENGDFKECLCNNTEEVLALYEASFLLIEGESILEEARHFATKHLNDYVEKSKDQNLCAMVNHALELPLHWRMIRLEARWFIDVYAWWWKSTGLGELSFARDRVVESFLWTVGATFEPQFGYKRRMVTRLYALITTIDNVYDVNGTLDELELFTDVERWDINAMEQLPHYMQLCFLTSTTRLAKSF
;
A
#
# COMPACT_ATOMS: atom_id res chain seq x y z
N MET A 1 16.02 -20.45 5.15
CA MET A 1 16.63 -21.53 4.32
C MET A 1 15.95 -21.72 2.94
N MET A 2 14.84 -21.04 2.63
CA MET A 2 14.13 -21.19 1.34
C MET A 2 14.66 -20.28 0.20
N PHE A 3 15.28 -19.14 0.52
CA PHE A 3 15.74 -18.13 -0.45
C PHE A 3 17.00 -18.49 -1.24
N HIS A 4 17.92 -19.29 -0.68
CA HIS A 4 19.23 -19.54 -1.31
C HIS A 4 19.26 -20.70 -2.30
N ARG A 5 18.17 -21.45 -2.49
CA ARG A 5 18.22 -22.71 -3.28
C ARG A 5 17.18 -22.86 -4.39
N LEU A 6 16.17 -22.00 -4.51
CA LEU A 6 15.03 -22.30 -5.39
C LEU A 6 14.86 -21.41 -6.62
N VAL A 7 15.52 -20.25 -6.73
CA VAL A 7 15.29 -19.36 -7.87
C VAL A 7 16.59 -18.69 -8.34
N VAL A 8 17.09 -19.13 -9.49
CA VAL A 8 18.30 -18.58 -10.15
C VAL A 8 17.94 -17.41 -11.07
N ASP A 9 16.69 -17.32 -11.50
CA ASP A 9 16.23 -16.29 -12.44
C ASP A 9 15.79 -14.99 -11.72
N PRO A 10 16.35 -13.81 -12.08
CA PRO A 10 16.01 -12.54 -11.44
C PRO A 10 14.52 -12.18 -11.50
N LEU A 11 13.83 -12.49 -12.62
CA LEU A 11 12.42 -12.18 -12.77
C LEU A 11 11.55 -13.03 -11.82
N GLU A 12 11.85 -14.32 -11.70
CA GLU A 12 11.16 -15.18 -10.73
C GLU A 12 11.43 -14.77 -9.28
N GLN A 13 12.61 -14.23 -8.97
CA GLN A 13 12.90 -13.66 -7.65
C GLN A 13 12.05 -12.42 -7.37
N LEU A 14 11.92 -11.50 -8.34
CA LEU A 14 11.07 -10.32 -8.23
C LEU A 14 9.59 -10.71 -8.06
N LYS A 15 9.10 -11.69 -8.82
CA LYS A 15 7.74 -12.23 -8.67
C LYS A 15 7.50 -12.79 -7.26
N LEU A 16 8.47 -13.53 -6.73
CA LEU A 16 8.38 -14.05 -5.36
C LEU A 16 8.31 -12.92 -4.33
N ILE A 17 9.15 -11.89 -4.46
CA ILE A 17 9.12 -10.72 -3.58
C ILE A 17 7.74 -10.05 -3.64
N ASP A 18 7.20 -9.86 -4.85
CA ASP A 18 5.88 -9.26 -5.04
C ASP A 18 4.77 -10.06 -4.35
N VAL A 19 4.76 -11.38 -4.53
CA VAL A 19 3.81 -12.27 -3.87
C VAL A 19 3.94 -12.18 -2.34
N LEU A 20 5.15 -12.18 -1.79
CA LEU A 20 5.37 -12.08 -0.34
C LEU A 20 4.90 -10.74 0.23
N GLN A 21 5.12 -9.64 -0.49
CA GLN A 21 4.63 -8.32 -0.12
C GLN A 21 3.10 -8.26 -0.18
N ARG A 22 2.50 -8.76 -1.25
CA ARG A 22 1.04 -8.78 -1.43
C ARG A 22 0.34 -9.69 -0.44
N LEU A 23 0.95 -10.80 -0.02
CA LEU A 23 0.46 -11.66 1.06
C LEU A 23 0.68 -11.05 2.46
N GLY A 24 1.38 -9.92 2.55
CA GLY A 24 1.68 -9.25 3.80
C GLY A 24 2.54 -10.10 4.74
N VAL A 25 3.45 -10.92 4.19
CA VAL A 25 4.39 -11.78 4.95
C VAL A 25 5.86 -11.43 4.68
N SER A 26 6.12 -10.42 3.86
CA SER A 26 7.46 -9.94 3.51
C SER A 26 8.32 -9.54 4.71
N TYR A 27 7.72 -9.11 5.82
CA TYR A 27 8.44 -8.73 7.05
C TYR A 27 9.25 -9.87 7.68
N HIS A 28 8.95 -11.14 7.35
CA HIS A 28 9.76 -12.28 7.77
C HIS A 28 11.06 -12.44 6.97
N PHE A 29 11.19 -11.73 5.86
CA PHE A 29 12.23 -11.92 4.84
C PHE A 29 12.90 -10.61 4.45
N GLU A 30 12.85 -9.58 5.30
CA GLU A 30 13.36 -8.24 4.97
C GLU A 30 14.84 -8.26 4.55
N HIS A 31 15.66 -9.08 5.21
CA HIS A 31 17.08 -9.20 4.88
C HIS A 31 17.28 -9.88 3.53
N GLU A 32 16.56 -10.97 3.26
CA GLU A 32 16.62 -11.69 1.99
C GLU A 32 16.12 -10.82 0.83
N ILE A 33 14.98 -10.12 1.01
CA ILE A 33 14.43 -9.21 0.00
C ILE A 33 15.44 -8.11 -0.31
N ARG A 34 16.03 -7.47 0.72
CA ARG A 34 17.04 -6.42 0.52
C ARG A 34 18.26 -6.95 -0.24
N SER A 35 18.78 -8.10 0.15
CA SER A 35 19.95 -8.71 -0.50
C SER A 35 19.68 -9.04 -1.97
N ILE A 36 18.49 -9.53 -2.30
CA ILE A 36 18.09 -9.84 -3.68
C ILE A 36 17.99 -8.55 -4.50
N LEU A 37 17.28 -7.54 -4.01
CA LEU A 37 17.10 -6.26 -4.72
C LEU A 37 18.43 -5.54 -4.92
N GLU A 38 19.32 -5.57 -3.92
CA GLU A 38 20.67 -4.99 -4.02
C GLU A 38 21.51 -5.70 -5.10
N ASN A 39 21.46 -7.03 -5.16
CA ASN A 39 22.14 -7.79 -6.20
C ASN A 39 21.61 -7.44 -7.60
N ILE A 40 20.29 -7.44 -7.78
CA ILE A 40 19.65 -7.07 -9.05
C ILE A 40 20.06 -5.66 -9.47
N TYR A 41 19.95 -4.69 -8.56
CA TYR A 41 20.33 -3.30 -8.80
C TYR A 41 21.79 -3.15 -9.23
N ASN A 42 22.71 -3.84 -8.55
CA ASN A 42 24.14 -3.78 -8.84
C ASN A 42 24.51 -4.45 -10.17
N THR A 43 23.86 -5.56 -10.52
CA THR A 43 24.06 -6.22 -11.82
C THR A 43 23.68 -5.29 -12.98
N HIS A 44 22.58 -4.53 -12.84
CA HIS A 44 22.16 -3.55 -13.85
C HIS A 44 23.11 -2.35 -13.98
N HIS A 45 23.76 -1.91 -12.89
CA HIS A 45 24.70 -0.79 -12.91
C HIS A 45 26.11 -1.17 -13.39
N SER A 46 26.48 -2.45 -13.33
CA SER A 46 27.83 -2.92 -13.66
C SER A 46 28.08 -3.06 -15.17
N GLY A 47 27.09 -2.75 -16.01
CA GLY A 47 27.24 -2.79 -17.48
C GLY A 47 27.36 -4.20 -18.07
N ASP A 48 27.19 -5.25 -17.26
CA ASP A 48 27.06 -6.61 -17.79
C ASP A 48 25.69 -6.70 -18.46
N HIS A 49 25.71 -6.68 -19.79
CA HIS A 49 24.62 -6.34 -20.68
C HIS A 49 23.56 -7.46 -20.77
N VAL A 50 23.15 -8.04 -19.64
CA VAL A 50 22.05 -9.00 -19.57
C VAL A 50 20.71 -8.28 -19.42
N CYS A 51 20.51 -7.19 -20.16
CA CYS A 51 19.17 -6.83 -20.59
C CYS A 51 18.90 -7.53 -21.93
N LYS A 52 18.76 -8.86 -21.85
CA LYS A 52 17.99 -9.60 -22.86
C LYS A 52 16.60 -8.97 -22.83
N LYS A 53 16.22 -8.22 -23.87
CA LYS A 53 14.84 -7.74 -24.17
C LYS A 53 13.89 -7.95 -22.97
N GLN A 54 14.04 -7.15 -21.91
CA GLN A 54 13.17 -7.34 -20.76
C GLN A 54 11.75 -7.03 -21.24
N SER A 55 10.82 -7.95 -20.97
CA SER A 55 9.41 -7.70 -21.23
C SER A 55 8.98 -6.47 -20.46
N LEU A 56 7.94 -5.77 -20.93
CA LEU A 56 7.40 -4.61 -20.23
C LEU A 56 7.05 -4.96 -18.78
N TYR A 57 6.53 -6.18 -18.56
CA TYR A 57 6.26 -6.74 -17.25
C TYR A 57 7.50 -6.77 -16.34
N ALA A 58 8.62 -7.30 -16.84
CA ALA A 58 9.84 -7.41 -16.06
C ALA A 58 10.38 -6.03 -15.66
N THR A 59 10.47 -5.11 -16.64
CA THR A 59 10.95 -3.74 -16.38
C THR A 59 10.02 -2.99 -15.43
N ALA A 60 8.71 -3.11 -15.59
CA ALA A 60 7.74 -2.47 -14.70
C ALA A 60 7.79 -3.04 -13.28
N LEU A 61 7.84 -4.37 -13.13
CA LEU A 61 7.92 -5.04 -11.84
C LEU A 61 9.22 -4.68 -11.10
N GLU A 62 10.35 -4.74 -11.80
CA GLU A 62 11.65 -4.39 -11.25
C GLU A 62 11.69 -2.92 -10.81
N SER A 63 11.29 -1.99 -11.69
CA SER A 63 11.24 -0.56 -11.39
C SER A 63 10.35 -0.28 -10.18
N ARG A 64 9.18 -0.91 -10.11
CA ARG A 64 8.26 -0.78 -8.98
C ARG A 64 8.91 -1.24 -7.68
N LEU A 65 9.45 -2.47 -7.64
CA LEU A 65 10.03 -3.05 -6.42
C LEU A 65 11.28 -2.27 -5.97
N LEU A 66 12.17 -1.92 -6.89
CA LEU A 66 13.35 -1.13 -6.57
C LEU A 66 12.99 0.25 -6.02
N ARG A 67 12.07 0.99 -6.66
CA ARG A 67 11.62 2.31 -6.17
C ARG A 67 10.93 2.23 -4.81
N GLN A 68 10.10 1.21 -4.58
CA GLN A 68 9.45 0.97 -3.27
C GLN A 68 10.46 0.77 -2.14
N HIS A 69 11.63 0.20 -2.43
CA HIS A 69 12.71 -0.01 -1.48
C HIS A 69 13.76 1.12 -1.46
N GLY A 70 13.49 2.24 -2.15
CA GLY A 70 14.31 3.45 -2.11
C GLY A 70 15.50 3.48 -3.08
N TYR A 71 15.58 2.53 -4.02
CA TYR A 71 16.59 2.55 -5.07
C TYR A 71 16.23 3.56 -6.16
N LYS A 72 17.25 4.20 -6.74
CA LYS A 72 17.07 5.18 -7.82
C LYS A 72 16.98 4.46 -9.16
N VAL A 73 15.77 4.35 -9.72
CA VAL A 73 15.55 3.80 -11.05
C VAL A 73 15.09 4.91 -11.99
N PRO A 74 15.83 5.26 -13.05
CA PRO A 74 15.41 6.29 -14.01
C PRO A 74 14.16 5.89 -14.80
N GLN A 75 13.27 6.85 -15.09
CA GLN A 75 12.17 6.65 -16.05
C GLN A 75 12.65 6.22 -17.46
N GLU A 76 13.91 6.50 -17.79
CA GLU A 76 14.53 6.17 -19.08
C GLU A 76 14.60 4.67 -19.38
N THR A 77 14.45 3.85 -18.34
CA THR A 77 14.24 2.40 -18.49
C THR A 77 13.03 2.08 -19.38
N PHE A 78 12.03 2.97 -19.44
CA PHE A 78 10.82 2.79 -20.23
C PHE A 78 10.91 3.35 -21.66
N LYS A 79 11.95 4.12 -22.03
CA LYS A 79 12.09 4.69 -23.39
C LYS A 79 12.10 3.64 -24.50
N SER A 80 12.53 2.42 -24.21
CA SER A 80 12.53 1.33 -25.19
C SER A 80 11.11 0.92 -25.62
N PHE A 81 10.11 1.24 -24.81
CA PHE A 81 8.69 0.94 -25.02
C PHE A 81 7.91 2.10 -25.67
N THR A 82 8.53 3.27 -25.84
CA THR A 82 7.91 4.44 -26.47
C THR A 82 8.26 4.55 -27.96
N ASN A 83 7.43 5.26 -28.71
CA ASN A 83 7.68 5.66 -30.10
C ASN A 83 8.54 6.95 -30.15
N GLU A 84 8.85 7.45 -31.35
CA GLU A 84 9.63 8.68 -31.55
C GLU A 84 8.90 9.94 -31.05
N ASN A 85 7.58 9.90 -30.91
CA ASN A 85 6.76 10.99 -30.42
C ASN A 85 6.70 11.03 -28.88
N GLY A 86 7.15 9.98 -28.20
CA GLY A 86 7.09 9.82 -26.75
C GLY A 86 5.92 8.98 -26.25
N ASP A 87 4.99 8.55 -27.10
CA ASP A 87 3.85 7.72 -26.71
C ASP A 87 4.24 6.25 -26.58
N PHE A 88 3.56 5.50 -25.70
CA PHE A 88 3.76 4.06 -25.59
C PHE A 88 3.29 3.33 -26.85
N LYS A 89 4.07 2.32 -27.28
CA LYS A 89 3.74 1.54 -28.47
C LYS A 89 2.43 0.79 -28.27
N GLU A 90 1.45 1.03 -29.14
CA GLU A 90 0.15 0.36 -29.15
C GLU A 90 0.26 -1.18 -29.16
N CYS A 91 1.33 -1.76 -29.72
CA CYS A 91 1.52 -3.22 -29.72
C CYS A 91 1.68 -3.84 -28.30
N LEU A 92 1.93 -3.01 -27.28
CA LEU A 92 2.07 -3.43 -25.89
C LEU A 92 0.71 -3.71 -25.21
N CYS A 93 -0.40 -3.25 -25.78
CA CYS A 93 -1.73 -3.44 -25.20
C CYS A 93 -2.26 -4.88 -25.28
N ASN A 94 -1.59 -5.76 -26.02
CA ASN A 94 -2.03 -7.14 -26.23
C ASN A 94 -1.92 -8.01 -24.97
N ASN A 95 -1.12 -7.61 -23.98
CA ASN A 95 -0.94 -8.36 -22.73
C ASN A 95 -1.38 -7.52 -21.53
N THR A 96 -2.58 -7.79 -21.02
CA THR A 96 -3.16 -7.06 -19.88
C THR A 96 -2.29 -7.14 -18.63
N GLU A 97 -1.56 -8.23 -18.38
CA GLU A 97 -0.68 -8.35 -17.22
C GLU A 97 0.52 -7.39 -17.31
N GLU A 98 1.05 -7.19 -18.52
CA GLU A 98 2.13 -6.21 -18.78
C GLU A 98 1.63 -4.78 -18.58
N VAL A 99 0.44 -4.47 -19.09
CA VAL A 99 -0.19 -3.15 -18.94
C VAL A 99 -0.51 -2.87 -17.47
N LEU A 100 -1.02 -3.87 -16.74
CA LEU A 100 -1.30 -3.75 -15.31
C LEU A 100 -0.01 -3.53 -14.50
N ALA A 101 1.07 -4.24 -14.81
CA ALA A 101 2.36 -4.03 -14.16
C ALA A 101 2.90 -2.61 -14.42
N LEU A 102 2.76 -2.11 -15.65
CA LEU A 102 3.14 -0.73 -16.02
C LEU A 102 2.30 0.31 -15.26
N TYR A 103 0.99 0.10 -15.20
CA TYR A 103 0.07 0.95 -14.43
C TYR A 103 0.53 1.06 -12.97
N GLU A 104 0.77 -0.08 -12.31
CA GLU A 104 1.19 -0.11 -10.90
C GLU A 104 2.56 0.55 -10.68
N ALA A 105 3.51 0.37 -11.60
CA ALA A 105 4.81 1.01 -11.54
C ALA A 105 4.73 2.53 -11.69
N SER A 106 3.79 3.04 -12.50
CA SER A 106 3.61 4.47 -12.75
C SER A 106 3.24 5.27 -11.49
N PHE A 107 2.71 4.63 -10.43
CA PHE A 107 2.36 5.32 -9.18
C PHE A 107 3.56 5.64 -8.28
N LEU A 108 4.76 5.17 -8.64
CA LEU A 108 6.02 5.53 -7.99
C LEU A 108 6.77 6.65 -8.74
N LEU A 109 6.07 7.39 -9.59
CA LEU A 109 6.64 8.56 -10.25
C LEU A 109 7.00 9.66 -9.24
N ILE A 110 8.02 10.42 -9.58
CA ILE A 110 8.35 11.69 -8.93
C ILE A 110 8.06 12.86 -9.87
N GLU A 111 7.96 14.07 -9.32
CA GLU A 111 7.67 15.28 -10.09
C GLU A 111 8.64 15.44 -11.27
N GLY A 112 8.10 15.66 -12.48
CA GLY A 112 8.87 15.82 -13.72
C GLY A 112 9.14 14.53 -14.51
N GLU A 113 8.59 13.38 -14.10
CA GLU A 113 8.71 12.12 -14.85
C GLU A 113 7.60 11.92 -15.88
N SER A 114 7.67 12.68 -16.98
CA SER A 114 6.67 12.66 -18.06
C SER A 114 6.46 11.29 -18.72
N ILE A 115 7.48 10.42 -18.78
CA ILE A 115 7.33 9.07 -19.35
C ILE A 115 6.41 8.22 -18.46
N LEU A 116 6.49 8.38 -17.13
CA LEU A 116 5.63 7.63 -16.21
C LEU A 116 4.23 8.22 -16.10
N GLU A 117 4.08 9.53 -16.31
CA GLU A 117 2.76 10.16 -16.49
C GLU A 117 2.06 9.59 -17.74
N GLU A 118 2.78 9.53 -18.86
CA GLU A 118 2.25 8.94 -20.10
C GLU A 118 2.01 7.43 -19.94
N ALA A 119 2.89 6.70 -19.26
CA ALA A 119 2.69 5.29 -18.93
C ALA A 119 1.37 5.07 -18.17
N ARG A 120 1.06 5.95 -17.21
CA ARG A 120 -0.19 5.90 -16.46
C ARG A 120 -1.38 6.17 -17.37
N HIS A 121 -1.30 7.19 -18.22
CA HIS A 121 -2.37 7.53 -19.17
C HIS A 121 -2.66 6.36 -20.12
N PHE A 122 -1.63 5.86 -20.79
CA PHE A 122 -1.69 4.70 -21.68
C PHE A 122 -2.30 3.49 -20.97
N ALA A 123 -1.74 3.09 -19.82
CA ALA A 123 -2.19 1.89 -19.15
C ALA A 123 -3.63 2.02 -18.63
N THR A 124 -4.02 3.17 -18.10
CA THR A 124 -5.40 3.43 -17.65
C THR A 124 -6.40 3.27 -18.79
N LYS A 125 -6.10 3.82 -19.97
CA LYS A 125 -6.95 3.69 -21.15
C LYS A 125 -7.13 2.22 -21.55
N HIS A 126 -6.04 1.47 -21.69
CA HIS A 126 -6.09 0.08 -22.13
C HIS A 126 -6.71 -0.88 -21.10
N LEU A 127 -6.52 -0.61 -19.80
CA LEU A 127 -7.14 -1.40 -18.73
C LEU A 127 -8.66 -1.20 -18.68
N ASN A 128 -9.16 0.02 -18.85
CA ASN A 128 -10.60 0.29 -18.96
C ASN A 128 -11.20 -0.42 -20.18
N ASP A 129 -10.56 -0.26 -21.35
CA ASP A 129 -10.94 -0.96 -22.58
C ASP A 129 -11.00 -2.48 -22.41
N TYR A 130 -10.06 -3.06 -21.66
CA TYR A 130 -10.03 -4.50 -21.37
C TYR A 130 -11.22 -4.92 -20.49
N VAL A 131 -11.55 -4.16 -19.45
CA VAL A 131 -12.68 -4.45 -18.55
C VAL A 131 -14.01 -4.43 -19.30
N GLU A 132 -14.19 -3.52 -20.25
CA GLU A 132 -15.42 -3.45 -21.04
C GLU A 132 -15.58 -4.62 -22.02
N LYS A 133 -14.47 -5.14 -22.55
CA LYS A 133 -14.47 -6.12 -23.65
C LYS A 133 -14.26 -7.56 -23.21
N SER A 134 -13.60 -7.78 -22.07
CA SER A 134 -13.18 -9.11 -21.62
C SER A 134 -14.30 -9.88 -20.91
N LYS A 135 -14.24 -11.21 -21.01
CA LYS A 135 -15.10 -12.15 -20.27
C LYS A 135 -14.38 -12.80 -19.08
N ASP A 136 -13.08 -12.54 -18.90
CA ASP A 136 -12.30 -13.07 -17.78
C ASP A 136 -12.64 -12.31 -16.51
N GLN A 137 -13.58 -12.87 -15.73
CA GLN A 137 -14.05 -12.26 -14.48
C GLN A 137 -12.92 -12.02 -13.47
N ASN A 138 -11.85 -12.82 -13.49
CA ASN A 138 -10.78 -12.73 -12.50
C ASN A 138 -9.82 -11.62 -12.83
N LEU A 139 -9.36 -11.59 -14.08
CA LEU A 139 -8.47 -10.54 -14.51
C LEU A 139 -9.20 -9.19 -14.49
N CYS A 140 -10.48 -9.15 -14.86
CA CYS A 140 -11.31 -7.96 -14.71
C CYS A 140 -11.42 -7.51 -13.23
N ALA A 141 -11.62 -8.42 -12.28
CA ALA A 141 -11.65 -8.06 -10.86
C ALA A 141 -10.30 -7.50 -10.38
N MET A 142 -9.19 -8.06 -10.83
CA MET A 142 -7.84 -7.56 -10.52
C MET A 142 -7.58 -6.17 -11.11
N VAL A 143 -7.99 -5.97 -12.37
CA VAL A 143 -7.84 -4.69 -13.06
C VAL A 143 -8.73 -3.62 -12.43
N ASN A 144 -10.00 -3.92 -12.14
CA ASN A 144 -10.90 -2.99 -11.47
C ASN A 144 -10.36 -2.57 -10.10
N HIS A 145 -9.86 -3.52 -9.31
CA HIS A 145 -9.26 -3.22 -8.02
C HIS A 145 -8.05 -2.27 -8.16
N ALA A 146 -7.18 -2.50 -9.16
CA ALA A 146 -6.06 -1.60 -9.49
C ALA A 146 -6.51 -0.20 -9.92
N LEU A 147 -7.56 -0.10 -10.74
CA LEU A 147 -8.12 1.16 -11.18
C LEU A 147 -8.82 1.95 -10.05
N GLU A 148 -9.42 1.26 -9.07
CA GLU A 148 -10.01 1.90 -7.88
C GLU A 148 -8.95 2.53 -6.98
N LEU A 149 -7.89 1.79 -6.67
CA LEU A 149 -6.77 2.29 -5.89
C LEU A 149 -5.50 1.52 -6.27
N PRO A 150 -4.42 2.18 -6.72
CA PRO A 150 -3.18 1.50 -7.10
C PRO A 150 -2.51 0.84 -5.90
N LEU A 151 -1.81 -0.27 -6.12
CA LEU A 151 -1.14 -1.07 -5.08
C LEU A 151 -0.24 -0.22 -4.17
N HIS A 152 0.46 0.77 -4.74
CA HIS A 152 1.34 1.64 -3.98
C HIS A 152 0.61 2.45 -2.88
N TRP A 153 -0.68 2.73 -3.05
CA TRP A 153 -1.50 3.50 -2.09
C TRP A 153 -2.32 2.60 -1.16
N ARG A 154 -2.25 1.27 -1.32
CA ARG A 154 -3.03 0.34 -0.51
C ARG A 154 -2.36 0.02 0.82
N MET A 155 -3.19 -0.15 1.84
CA MET A 155 -2.76 -0.74 3.11
C MET A 155 -2.45 -2.23 2.91
N ILE A 156 -1.19 -2.62 3.08
CA ILE A 156 -0.68 -3.97 2.79
C ILE A 156 -1.50 -5.08 3.46
N ARG A 157 -2.02 -4.89 4.68
CA ARG A 157 -2.85 -5.93 5.36
C ARG A 157 -4.25 -6.08 4.79
N LEU A 158 -4.87 -5.00 4.33
CA LEU A 158 -6.17 -5.06 3.67
C LEU A 158 -6.01 -5.65 2.27
N GLU A 159 -4.96 -5.21 1.55
CA GLU A 159 -4.56 -5.83 0.30
C GLU A 159 -4.25 -7.31 0.50
N ALA A 160 -3.54 -7.72 1.55
CA ALA A 160 -3.27 -9.12 1.81
C ALA A 160 -4.54 -9.93 2.02
N ARG A 161 -5.56 -9.39 2.71
CA ARG A 161 -6.82 -10.11 2.84
C ARG A 161 -7.54 -10.22 1.50
N TRP A 162 -7.66 -9.14 0.74
CA TRP A 162 -8.28 -9.14 -0.60
C TRP A 162 -7.52 -10.04 -1.57
N PHE A 163 -6.19 -9.95 -1.58
CA PHE A 163 -5.29 -10.74 -2.42
C PHE A 163 -5.32 -12.21 -2.01
N ILE A 164 -5.34 -12.53 -0.72
CA ILE A 164 -5.63 -13.89 -0.25
C ILE A 164 -7.00 -14.32 -0.73
N ASP A 165 -8.05 -13.48 -0.69
CA ASP A 165 -9.38 -13.89 -1.14
C ASP A 165 -9.43 -14.13 -2.67
N VAL A 166 -8.72 -13.34 -3.48
CA VAL A 166 -8.59 -13.53 -4.94
C VAL A 166 -7.70 -14.72 -5.30
N TYR A 167 -6.55 -14.84 -4.65
CA TYR A 167 -5.62 -15.97 -4.83
C TYR A 167 -6.21 -17.27 -4.26
N ALA A 168 -6.96 -17.18 -3.16
CA ALA A 168 -7.73 -18.26 -2.60
C ALA A 168 -8.98 -18.55 -3.43
N TRP A 169 -9.55 -17.61 -4.19
CA TRP A 169 -10.61 -17.90 -5.17
C TRP A 169 -10.04 -18.71 -6.34
N TRP A 170 -8.86 -18.33 -6.85
CA TRP A 170 -8.10 -19.12 -7.82
C TRP A 170 -7.76 -20.51 -7.26
N TRP A 171 -7.32 -20.59 -6.01
CA TRP A 171 -7.09 -21.84 -5.28
C TRP A 171 -8.39 -22.60 -4.95
N LYS A 172 -9.52 -21.93 -4.71
CA LYS A 172 -10.84 -22.53 -4.43
C LYS A 172 -11.49 -23.13 -5.66
N SER A 173 -11.04 -22.78 -6.87
CA SER A 173 -11.32 -23.58 -8.07
C SER A 173 -10.74 -25.01 -7.99
N THR A 174 -9.90 -25.28 -6.96
CA THR A 174 -9.47 -26.62 -6.52
C THR A 174 -10.26 -27.18 -5.31
N GLY A 175 -11.20 -26.41 -4.73
CA GLY A 175 -12.34 -26.93 -3.97
C GLY A 175 -12.47 -26.66 -2.46
N LEU A 176 -11.95 -25.59 -1.82
CA LEU A 176 -12.12 -25.39 -0.35
C LEU A 176 -12.04 -23.93 0.17
N GLY A 177 -13.10 -23.42 0.84
CA GLY A 177 -13.03 -22.44 1.96
C GLY A 177 -13.96 -21.19 1.92
N GLU A 178 -14.58 -20.79 3.04
CA GLU A 178 -15.46 -19.60 3.18
C GLU A 178 -15.27 -18.83 4.52
N LEU A 179 -15.82 -17.60 4.55
CA LEU A 179 -16.35 -16.78 5.68
C LEU A 179 -15.58 -15.55 6.24
N SER A 180 -16.40 -14.68 6.86
CA SER A 180 -16.48 -13.22 6.76
C SER A 180 -16.58 -12.45 8.09
N PHE A 181 -15.97 -11.26 8.11
CA PHE A 181 -16.33 -9.95 8.69
C PHE A 181 -17.07 -9.78 10.03
N ALA A 182 -16.57 -8.86 10.87
CA ALA A 182 -17.34 -8.12 11.88
C ALA A 182 -16.73 -6.71 12.12
N ARG A 183 -17.58 -5.69 12.35
CA ARG A 183 -17.22 -4.28 12.63
C ARG A 183 -17.66 -3.84 14.04
N ASP A 184 -16.80 -3.06 14.67
CA ASP A 184 -17.00 -2.10 15.77
C ASP A 184 -16.04 -0.92 15.49
N ARG A 185 -16.27 0.34 15.86
CA ARG A 185 -15.39 1.45 15.40
C ARG A 185 -13.98 1.45 16.04
N VAL A 186 -13.81 0.74 17.16
CA VAL A 186 -12.46 0.34 17.64
C VAL A 186 -11.76 -0.54 16.62
N VAL A 187 -12.51 -1.40 15.91
CA VAL A 187 -12.00 -2.18 14.78
C VAL A 187 -11.57 -1.24 13.66
N GLU A 188 -12.27 -0.14 13.38
CA GLU A 188 -11.83 0.83 12.35
C GLU A 188 -10.53 1.56 12.75
N SER A 189 -10.40 2.04 13.99
CA SER A 189 -9.14 2.63 14.49
C SER A 189 -8.00 1.61 14.55
N PHE A 190 -8.32 0.37 14.93
CA PHE A 190 -7.39 -0.75 14.90
C PHE A 190 -7.00 -1.12 13.47
N LEU A 191 -7.95 -1.03 12.52
CA LEU A 191 -7.74 -1.31 11.10
C LEU A 191 -6.75 -0.33 10.49
N TRP A 192 -6.92 0.97 10.76
CA TRP A 192 -5.95 2.01 10.36
C TRP A 192 -4.56 1.74 10.92
N THR A 193 -4.51 1.33 12.19
CA THR A 193 -3.25 1.04 12.88
C THR A 193 -2.56 -0.22 12.33
N VAL A 194 -3.33 -1.27 12.05
CA VAL A 194 -2.86 -2.49 11.41
C VAL A 194 -2.43 -2.21 9.98
N GLY A 195 -3.14 -1.38 9.24
CA GLY A 195 -2.76 -0.98 7.89
C GLY A 195 -1.42 -0.24 7.83
N ALA A 196 -1.15 0.63 8.82
CA ALA A 196 0.09 1.39 8.91
C ALA A 196 1.27 0.62 9.53
N THR A 197 1.02 -0.32 10.45
CA THR A 197 2.08 -1.04 11.20
C THR A 197 1.69 -2.49 11.51
N PHE A 198 1.77 -3.37 10.53
CA PHE A 198 1.16 -4.70 10.60
C PHE A 198 2.03 -5.81 11.18
N GLU A 199 3.32 -5.56 11.35
CA GLU A 199 4.32 -6.56 11.65
C GLU A 199 4.23 -7.01 13.11
N PRO A 200 4.18 -8.31 13.43
CA PRO A 200 3.87 -8.83 14.78
C PRO A 200 4.69 -8.19 15.90
N GLN A 201 5.97 -7.91 15.66
CA GLN A 201 6.91 -7.28 16.60
C GLN A 201 6.47 -5.89 17.09
N PHE A 202 5.65 -5.16 16.32
CA PHE A 202 5.16 -3.83 16.68
C PHE A 202 3.83 -3.84 17.45
N GLY A 203 3.52 -4.94 18.15
CA GLY A 203 2.26 -5.09 18.90
C GLY A 203 2.02 -4.04 19.99
N TYR A 204 3.08 -3.50 20.62
CA TYR A 204 2.96 -2.37 21.55
C TYR A 204 2.59 -1.08 20.82
N LYS A 205 3.32 -0.74 19.74
CA LYS A 205 3.06 0.42 18.88
C LYS A 205 1.63 0.40 18.35
N ARG A 206 1.14 -0.75 17.87
CA ARG A 206 -0.26 -0.87 17.43
C ARG A 206 -1.26 -0.56 18.53
N ARG A 207 -1.09 -1.15 19.72
CA ARG A 207 -2.01 -0.88 20.84
C ARG A 207 -2.02 0.59 21.25
N MET A 208 -0.86 1.24 21.25
CA MET A 208 -0.74 2.67 21.57
C MET A 208 -1.35 3.56 20.48
N VAL A 209 -1.04 3.30 19.21
CA VAL A 209 -1.55 4.09 18.07
C VAL A 209 -3.06 3.91 17.89
N THR A 210 -3.62 2.72 18.10
CA THR A 210 -5.08 2.52 18.08
C THR A 210 -5.79 3.31 19.16
N ARG A 211 -5.22 3.37 20.38
CA ARG A 211 -5.75 4.20 21.47
C ARG A 211 -5.68 5.68 21.12
N LEU A 212 -4.57 6.12 20.52
CA LEU A 212 -4.43 7.50 20.05
C LEU A 212 -5.46 7.85 18.97
N TYR A 213 -5.67 6.99 17.97
CA TYR A 213 -6.70 7.22 16.94
C TYR A 213 -8.10 7.26 17.52
N ALA A 214 -8.44 6.38 18.47
CA ALA A 214 -9.73 6.41 19.14
C ALA A 214 -9.94 7.69 19.97
N LEU A 215 -8.87 8.25 20.56
CA LEU A 215 -8.91 9.54 21.25
C LEU A 215 -9.10 10.70 20.27
N ILE A 216 -8.35 10.71 19.16
CA ILE A 216 -8.47 11.73 18.10
C ILE A 216 -9.90 11.75 17.57
N THR A 217 -10.48 10.60 17.20
CA THR A 217 -11.85 10.55 16.69
C THR A 217 -12.89 10.94 17.75
N THR A 218 -12.61 10.71 19.04
CA THR A 218 -13.51 11.16 20.12
C THR A 218 -13.46 12.68 20.27
N ILE A 219 -12.27 13.28 20.24
CA ILE A 219 -12.07 14.73 20.30
C ILE A 219 -12.69 15.41 19.06
N ASP A 220 -12.46 14.85 17.88
CA ASP A 220 -13.07 15.31 16.61
C ASP A 220 -14.60 15.39 16.70
N ASN A 221 -15.26 14.34 17.21
CA ASN A 221 -16.72 14.37 17.43
C ASN A 221 -17.16 15.39 18.49
N VAL A 222 -16.31 15.71 19.47
CA VAL A 222 -16.59 16.76 20.46
C VAL A 222 -16.59 18.14 19.77
N TYR A 223 -15.64 18.41 18.89
CA TYR A 223 -15.56 19.68 18.16
C TYR A 223 -16.62 19.82 17.05
N ASP A 224 -16.94 18.73 16.35
CA ASP A 224 -17.78 18.81 15.14
C ASP A 224 -19.28 18.62 15.40
N VAL A 225 -19.66 17.81 16.39
CA VAL A 225 -21.06 17.38 16.56
C VAL A 225 -21.65 17.77 17.91
N ASN A 226 -20.84 17.70 18.98
CA ASN A 226 -21.38 17.73 20.34
C ASN A 226 -21.11 19.03 21.11
N GLY A 227 -20.06 19.78 20.79
CA GLY A 227 -19.66 20.98 21.52
C GLY A 227 -20.34 22.23 21.00
N THR A 228 -20.79 23.09 21.92
CA THR A 228 -21.15 24.47 21.60
C THR A 228 -19.90 25.35 21.56
N LEU A 229 -19.95 26.49 20.85
CA LEU A 229 -18.78 27.36 20.66
C LEU A 229 -18.11 27.76 21.99
N ASP A 230 -18.90 28.13 23.00
CA ASP A 230 -18.40 28.53 24.32
C ASP A 230 -17.71 27.35 25.05
N GLU A 231 -18.23 26.13 24.90
CA GLU A 231 -17.61 24.93 25.49
C GLU A 231 -16.32 24.53 24.77
N LEU A 232 -16.25 24.75 23.46
CA LEU A 232 -15.05 24.45 22.66
C LEU A 232 -13.92 25.45 22.90
N GLU A 233 -14.22 26.72 23.15
CA GLU A 233 -13.21 27.70 23.58
C GLU A 233 -12.58 27.28 24.92
N LEU A 234 -13.41 26.91 25.90
CA LEU A 234 -12.96 26.37 27.18
C LEU A 234 -12.17 25.06 27.03
N PHE A 235 -12.60 24.15 26.16
CA PHE A 235 -11.90 22.87 25.94
C PHE A 235 -10.53 23.08 25.30
N THR A 236 -10.41 24.05 24.39
CA THR A 236 -9.15 24.44 23.76
C THR A 236 -8.16 25.07 24.76
N ASP A 237 -8.66 25.83 25.73
CA ASP A 237 -7.80 26.40 26.79
C ASP A 237 -7.31 25.32 27.77
N VAL A 238 -8.10 24.27 28.02
CA VAL A 238 -7.66 23.11 28.80
C VAL A 238 -6.57 22.30 28.07
N GLU A 239 -6.61 22.21 26.73
CA GLU A 239 -5.51 21.63 25.92
C GLU A 239 -4.20 22.42 26.03
N ARG A 240 -4.24 23.70 26.42
CA ARG A 240 -3.06 24.53 26.73
C ARG A 240 -2.49 24.29 28.14
N TRP A 241 -2.91 23.20 28.79
CA TRP A 241 -2.49 22.77 30.13
C TRP A 241 -2.95 23.65 31.30
N ASP A 242 -4.00 24.47 31.12
CA ASP A 242 -4.66 25.11 32.26
C ASP A 242 -5.65 24.15 32.93
N ILE A 243 -5.15 23.41 33.92
CA ILE A 243 -5.90 22.41 34.67
C ILE A 243 -7.09 23.05 35.43
N ASN A 244 -7.04 24.34 35.74
CA ASN A 244 -8.10 25.04 36.47
C ASN A 244 -9.34 25.29 35.61
N ALA A 245 -9.18 25.33 34.28
CA ALA A 245 -10.29 25.43 33.33
C ALA A 245 -11.04 24.10 33.18
N MET A 246 -10.47 22.97 33.63
CA MET A 246 -11.10 21.65 33.54
C MET A 246 -12.37 21.55 34.38
N GLU A 247 -12.41 22.17 35.56
CA GLU A 247 -13.58 22.13 36.45
C GLU A 247 -14.81 22.84 35.86
N GLN A 248 -14.61 23.70 34.86
CA GLN A 248 -15.65 24.48 34.20
C GLN A 248 -16.23 23.76 32.97
N LEU A 249 -15.60 22.68 32.51
CA LEU A 249 -16.06 21.91 31.36
C LEU A 249 -17.25 21.01 31.69
N PRO A 250 -18.12 20.70 30.72
CA PRO A 250 -19.11 19.64 30.86
C PRO A 250 -18.49 18.28 31.18
N HIS A 251 -19.20 17.44 31.95
CA HIS A 251 -18.70 16.15 32.43
C HIS A 251 -18.18 15.21 31.30
N TYR A 252 -18.78 15.24 30.10
CA TYR A 252 -18.32 14.42 28.98
C TYR A 252 -16.98 14.91 28.38
N MET A 253 -16.72 16.21 28.38
CA MET A 253 -15.45 16.80 27.93
C MET A 253 -14.35 16.58 28.96
N GLN A 254 -14.67 16.69 30.26
CA GLN A 254 -13.76 16.33 31.35
C GLN A 254 -13.33 14.86 31.24
N LEU A 255 -14.27 13.94 30.97
CA LEU A 255 -13.98 12.53 30.78
C LEU A 255 -13.09 12.29 29.55
N CYS A 256 -13.29 13.02 28.46
CA CYS A 256 -12.44 12.97 27.26
C CYS A 256 -11.00 13.41 27.58
N PHE A 257 -10.83 14.56 28.25
CA PHE A 257 -9.53 15.10 28.64
C PHE A 257 -8.78 14.23 29.66
N LEU A 258 -9.48 13.69 30.65
CA LEU A 258 -8.87 12.78 31.62
C LEU A 258 -8.45 11.48 30.95
N THR A 259 -9.23 10.97 29.98
CA THR A 259 -8.89 9.75 29.25
C THR A 259 -7.69 9.95 28.32
N SER A 260 -7.50 11.14 27.74
CA SER A 260 -6.32 11.47 26.94
C SER A 260 -5.06 11.63 27.80
N THR A 261 -5.16 12.20 29.01
CA THR A 261 -4.00 12.51 29.87
C THR A 261 -3.58 11.38 30.82
N THR A 262 -4.51 10.72 31.54
CA THR A 262 -4.16 9.73 32.58
C THR A 262 -3.87 8.32 32.06
N ARG A 263 -4.35 7.95 30.86
CA ARG A 263 -4.06 6.61 30.29
C ARG A 263 -2.75 6.55 29.51
N LEU A 264 -2.22 7.68 29.03
CA LEU A 264 -0.89 7.73 28.41
C LEU A 264 0.24 7.68 29.45
N ALA A 265 0.03 8.28 30.63
CA ALA A 265 1.03 8.36 31.70
C ALA A 265 1.23 7.04 32.48
N LYS A 266 0.24 6.13 32.50
CA LYS A 266 0.34 4.83 33.20
C LYS A 266 0.94 3.70 32.36
N SER A 267 1.40 3.99 31.15
CA SER A 267 1.99 3.01 30.21
C SER A 267 3.47 3.23 29.92
N PHE A 268 4.14 4.07 30.70
CA PHE A 268 5.61 4.17 30.74
C PHE A 268 6.16 3.47 31.98
#